data_AF-A0A835YZB5-F1
#
_entry.id   AF-A0A835YZB5-F1
#
_cell.length_a   1.000
_cell.length_b   1.000
_cell.length_c   1.000
_cell.angle_alpha   90.00
_cell.angle_beta   90.00
_cell.angle_gamma   90.00
#
_symmetry.space_group_name_H-M   'P 1'
#
loop_
_entity.id
_entity.type
_entity.pdbx_description
1 polymer ?
#
loop_
_entity_poly.entity_id
_entity_poly.type
_entity_poly.pdbx_seq_one_letter_code
_entity_poly.pdbx_strand_id
1 'polypeptide(L)'
;MVRLSIISITTTFSFASTQVQKGGSEAPKGKKGKKPPAGKGGKGGPAKADAQQKGSIKGLTQYRTPEAGVVVLVGRNNLQNERITFQVARAHDIWLHARGVPGSHVLVRCDPGQDLPDADLKFAADVAAYFSKARNSSNVPVDRVSPKGISRVPGAGPGMVQFDKTEVIWGDPRRAQALLEGSDAPVSQ
;
A
#
# COMPACT_ATOMS: atom_id res chain seq x y z
N MET A 1 59.64 -16.03 -18.38
CA MET A 1 59.23 -16.72 -17.13
C MET A 1 59.36 -15.71 -16.00
N VAL A 2 58.30 -14.95 -15.70
CA VAL A 2 58.29 -13.95 -14.61
C VAL A 2 56.92 -14.06 -13.92
N ARG A 3 56.93 -14.44 -12.63
CA ARG A 3 55.77 -14.57 -11.76
C ARG A 3 55.53 -13.26 -11.01
N LEU A 4 54.34 -12.69 -11.09
CA LEU A 4 53.80 -11.67 -10.17
C LEU A 4 52.38 -12.17 -9.80
N SER A 5 52.20 -12.88 -8.69
CA SER A 5 51.95 -12.43 -7.31
C SER A 5 50.66 -11.62 -7.15
N ILE A 6 49.67 -12.31 -6.59
CA ILE A 6 48.30 -11.92 -6.28
C ILE A 6 48.31 -11.27 -4.90
N ILE A 7 47.70 -10.09 -4.74
CA ILE A 7 47.54 -9.43 -3.44
C ILE A 7 46.04 -9.35 -3.12
N SER A 8 45.59 -10.21 -2.21
CA SER A 8 44.26 -10.16 -1.61
C SER A 8 44.26 -9.13 -0.47
N ILE A 9 43.42 -8.09 -0.57
CA ILE A 9 43.25 -7.07 0.47
C ILE A 9 42.01 -7.44 1.29
N THR A 10 42.21 -8.10 2.42
CA THR A 10 41.17 -8.35 3.42
C THR A 10 41.08 -7.13 4.33
N THR A 11 40.02 -6.34 4.20
CA THR A 11 39.74 -5.22 5.10
C THR A 11 38.94 -5.73 6.30
N THR A 12 39.53 -5.72 7.49
CA THR A 12 38.84 -6.00 8.75
C THR A 12 38.25 -4.70 9.32
N PHE A 13 36.93 -4.67 9.54
CA PHE A 13 36.24 -3.56 10.20
C PHE A 13 36.06 -3.90 11.69
N SER A 14 36.67 -3.10 12.56
CA SER A 14 36.56 -3.21 14.02
C SER A 14 35.40 -2.34 14.50
N PHE A 15 34.40 -2.94 15.15
CA PHE A 15 33.26 -2.23 15.75
C PHE A 15 33.37 -2.34 17.28
N ALA A 16 33.68 -1.22 17.92
CA ALA A 16 33.60 -1.07 19.37
C ALA A 16 32.67 0.10 19.67
N SER A 17 31.59 -0.15 20.43
CA SER A 17 30.95 0.86 21.27
C SER A 17 29.91 0.25 22.23
N THR A 18 30.27 0.37 23.51
CA THR A 18 29.44 0.78 24.65
C THR A 18 28.23 -0.07 25.08
N GLN A 19 28.46 -0.81 26.16
CA GLN A 19 27.45 -1.34 27.08
C GLN A 19 27.03 -0.23 28.08
N VAL A 20 25.73 -0.04 28.26
CA VAL A 20 25.11 0.75 29.33
C VAL A 20 24.76 -0.19 30.50
N GLN A 21 25.30 0.08 31.68
CA GLN A 21 24.87 -0.53 32.95
C GLN A 21 23.65 0.23 33.51
N LYS A 22 22.62 -0.50 33.96
CA LYS A 22 21.60 0.02 34.88
C LYS A 22 21.49 -0.93 36.06
N GLY A 23 21.92 -0.44 37.23
CA GLY A 23 21.67 -1.05 38.53
C GLY A 23 20.24 -0.80 39.00
N GLY A 24 19.73 -1.73 39.82
CA GLY A 24 18.42 -1.66 40.46
C GLY A 24 18.41 -0.91 41.78
N SER A 25 17.21 -0.55 42.23
CA SER A 25 16.82 -0.42 43.65
C SER A 25 15.30 -0.25 43.78
N GLU A 26 14.75 -0.82 44.86
CA GLU A 26 13.34 -0.99 45.21
C GLU A 26 12.62 0.29 45.72
N ALA A 27 11.29 0.13 45.85
CA ALA A 27 10.18 1.03 46.19
C ALA A 27 10.31 1.84 47.52
N PRO A 28 9.40 2.83 47.85
CA PRO A 28 8.01 2.51 48.25
C PRO A 28 6.87 3.53 47.93
N LYS A 29 5.66 2.96 47.95
CA LYS A 29 4.26 3.45 48.15
C LYS A 29 3.95 4.96 48.36
N GLY A 30 2.91 5.44 47.65
CA GLY A 30 2.18 6.68 47.96
C GLY A 30 0.79 6.84 47.31
N LYS A 31 -0.27 6.42 48.03
CA LYS A 31 -1.64 6.97 48.21
C LYS A 31 -2.51 7.58 47.05
N LYS A 32 -3.78 7.10 47.08
CA LYS A 32 -5.11 7.75 46.89
C LYS A 32 -5.71 7.86 45.48
N GLY A 33 -6.95 7.35 45.34
CA GLY A 33 -7.93 7.92 44.40
C GLY A 33 -8.99 6.98 43.80
N LYS A 34 -10.15 6.90 44.44
CA LYS A 34 -11.54 6.78 43.92
C LYS A 34 -11.84 5.97 42.62
N LYS A 35 -12.72 4.98 42.80
CA LYS A 35 -13.55 4.25 41.81
C LYS A 35 -14.37 5.20 40.91
N PRO A 36 -14.52 4.96 39.59
CA PRO A 36 -15.64 5.52 38.83
C PRO A 36 -16.82 4.53 38.81
N PRO A 37 -18.08 5.01 38.96
CA PRO A 37 -19.26 4.21 38.68
C PRO A 37 -19.58 4.19 37.18
N ALA A 38 -20.35 3.17 36.79
CA ALA A 38 -20.98 3.04 35.48
C ALA A 38 -21.89 4.22 35.15
N GLY A 39 -21.85 4.67 33.88
CA GLY A 39 -22.77 5.64 33.31
C GLY A 39 -23.17 5.23 31.89
N LYS A 40 -24.46 4.90 31.72
CA LYS A 40 -25.16 4.60 30.46
C LYS A 40 -25.40 5.87 29.63
N GLY A 41 -25.45 5.68 28.30
CA GLY A 41 -26.23 6.48 27.36
C GLY A 41 -25.48 7.69 26.79
N GLY A 42 -25.52 8.01 25.51
CA GLY A 42 -26.20 7.45 24.35
C GLY A 42 -26.05 8.47 23.22
N LYS A 43 -26.15 8.01 21.97
CA LYS A 43 -26.77 8.67 20.80
C LYS A 43 -26.31 7.96 19.53
N GLY A 44 -27.27 7.39 18.83
CA GLY A 44 -27.05 6.74 17.54
C GLY A 44 -26.84 7.73 16.40
N GLY A 45 -26.18 7.22 15.36
CA GLY A 45 -26.15 7.75 13.99
C GLY A 45 -24.72 7.89 13.41
N PRO A 46 -24.40 7.36 12.20
CA PRO A 46 -25.28 6.84 11.16
C PRO A 46 -24.89 5.41 10.69
N ALA A 47 -25.37 4.36 11.35
CA ALA A 47 -25.19 2.98 10.86
C ALA A 47 -25.89 2.70 9.49
N LYS A 48 -26.67 3.66 8.95
CA LYS A 48 -27.39 3.54 7.68
C LYS A 48 -26.69 4.19 6.48
N ALA A 49 -25.76 5.12 6.68
CA ALA A 49 -25.01 5.74 5.56
C ALA A 49 -23.88 4.82 5.04
N ASP A 50 -23.25 4.07 5.95
CA ASP A 50 -22.17 3.13 5.64
C ASP A 50 -22.64 1.92 4.82
N ALA A 51 -23.90 1.49 4.98
CA ALA A 51 -24.44 0.33 4.28
C ALA A 51 -24.63 0.58 2.77
N GLN A 52 -24.91 1.83 2.37
CA GLN A 52 -25.24 2.19 0.99
C GLN A 52 -24.02 2.56 0.13
N GLN A 53 -22.84 2.75 0.74
CA GLN A 53 -21.58 3.00 0.03
C GLN A 53 -20.75 1.74 -0.27
N LYS A 54 -21.14 0.57 0.28
CA LYS A 54 -20.50 -0.73 0.04
C LYS A 54 -20.46 -1.02 -1.48
N GLY A 55 -19.29 -0.87 -2.08
CA GLY A 55 -19.05 -1.14 -3.51
C GLY A 55 -19.23 0.04 -4.48
N SER A 56 -19.64 1.23 -4.01
CA SER A 56 -19.70 2.41 -4.90
C SER A 56 -18.29 2.92 -5.24
N ILE A 57 -18.03 3.18 -6.52
CA ILE A 57 -16.77 3.76 -7.00
C ILE A 57 -16.73 5.30 -6.89
N LYS A 58 -17.83 5.93 -6.47
CA LYS A 58 -17.95 7.39 -6.39
C LYS A 58 -16.94 7.95 -5.38
N GLY A 59 -16.19 8.98 -5.80
CA GLY A 59 -15.18 9.68 -4.99
C GLY A 59 -13.80 9.03 -4.95
N LEU A 60 -13.60 7.93 -5.69
CA LEU A 60 -12.27 7.35 -5.93
C LEU A 60 -11.65 7.97 -7.18
N THR A 61 -10.33 8.14 -7.17
CA THR A 61 -9.57 8.51 -8.37
C THR A 61 -9.62 7.34 -9.36
N GLN A 62 -9.93 7.62 -10.62
CA GLN A 62 -10.07 6.61 -11.67
C GLN A 62 -9.24 6.99 -12.89
N TYR A 63 -8.60 5.99 -13.47
CA TYR A 63 -7.92 6.07 -14.75
C TYR A 63 -8.44 4.98 -15.68
N ARG A 64 -8.13 5.11 -16.96
CA ARG A 64 -8.33 4.03 -17.95
C ARG A 64 -6.99 3.58 -18.48
N THR A 65 -6.86 2.28 -18.66
CA THR A 65 -5.67 1.73 -19.30
C THR A 65 -5.62 2.09 -20.78
N PRO A 66 -4.43 2.21 -21.38
CA PRO A 66 -4.28 2.70 -22.74
C PRO A 66 -4.79 1.75 -23.83
N GLU A 67 -4.73 0.42 -23.63
CA GLU A 67 -5.10 -0.54 -24.67
C GLU A 67 -6.54 -1.04 -24.52
N ALA A 68 -6.86 -1.74 -23.41
CA ALA A 68 -8.19 -2.31 -23.21
C ALA A 68 -9.20 -1.32 -22.59
N GLY A 69 -8.75 -0.12 -22.19
CA GLY A 69 -9.63 0.89 -21.60
C GLY A 69 -10.24 0.51 -20.24
N VAL A 70 -9.64 -0.47 -19.55
CA VAL A 70 -10.16 -0.98 -18.26
C VAL A 70 -9.95 0.04 -17.15
N VAL A 71 -10.83 0.01 -16.15
CA VAL A 71 -10.83 1.00 -15.09
C VAL A 71 -9.76 0.65 -14.05
N VAL A 72 -8.89 1.62 -13.75
CA VAL A 72 -7.90 1.54 -12.66
C VAL A 72 -8.34 2.50 -11.56
N LEU A 73 -8.58 1.98 -10.35
CA LEU A 73 -8.97 2.76 -9.18
C LEU A 73 -7.76 2.97 -8.27
N VAL A 74 -7.62 4.18 -7.72
CA VAL A 74 -6.52 4.54 -6.80
C VAL A 74 -7.07 5.08 -5.49
N GLY A 75 -6.64 4.50 -4.38
CA GLY A 75 -6.97 5.00 -3.04
C GLY A 75 -6.00 6.11 -2.63
N ARG A 76 -6.50 7.33 -2.40
CA ARG A 76 -5.66 8.50 -2.08
C ARG A 76 -5.41 8.67 -0.58
N ASN A 77 -6.03 7.84 0.25
CA ASN A 77 -5.89 7.82 1.70
C ASN A 77 -6.25 6.43 2.27
N ASN A 78 -5.98 6.22 3.55
CA ASN A 78 -6.17 4.93 4.22
C ASN A 78 -7.62 4.41 4.20
N LEU A 79 -8.62 5.30 4.32
CA LEU A 79 -10.03 4.91 4.26
C LEU A 79 -10.43 4.47 2.84
N GLN A 80 -9.95 5.19 1.82
CA GLN A 80 -10.16 4.80 0.42
C GLN A 80 -9.41 3.51 0.08
N ASN A 81 -8.20 3.33 0.60
CA ASN A 81 -7.44 2.09 0.46
C ASN A 81 -8.21 0.90 1.03
N GLU A 82 -8.76 1.02 2.23
CA GLU A 82 -9.59 -0.03 2.82
C GLU A 82 -10.85 -0.30 1.97
N ARG A 83 -11.52 0.76 1.54
CA ARG A 83 -12.73 0.66 0.71
C ARG A 83 -12.46 -0.05 -0.61
N ILE A 84 -11.39 0.33 -1.31
CA ILE A 84 -11.00 -0.29 -2.58
C ILE A 84 -10.73 -1.78 -2.36
N THR A 85 -9.93 -2.13 -1.36
CA THR A 85 -9.51 -3.51 -1.13
C THR A 85 -10.64 -4.42 -0.67
N PHE A 86 -11.49 -3.98 0.26
CA PHE A 86 -12.43 -4.87 0.93
C PHE A 86 -13.91 -4.64 0.62
N GLN A 87 -14.26 -3.54 -0.06
CA GLN A 87 -15.66 -3.23 -0.39
C GLN A 87 -15.91 -3.12 -1.90
N VAL A 88 -14.93 -2.63 -2.67
CA VAL A 88 -15.07 -2.44 -4.13
C VAL A 88 -14.48 -3.62 -4.91
N ALA A 89 -13.35 -4.16 -4.46
CA ALA A 89 -12.66 -5.24 -5.16
C ALA A 89 -13.50 -6.50 -5.29
N ARG A 90 -13.45 -7.08 -6.48
CA ARG A 90 -14.05 -8.36 -6.83
C ARG A 90 -12.98 -9.44 -6.93
N ALA A 91 -13.43 -10.69 -6.97
CA ALA A 91 -12.56 -11.86 -7.02
C ALA A 91 -11.61 -11.92 -8.23
N HIS A 92 -12.04 -11.36 -9.37
CA HIS A 92 -11.32 -11.36 -10.65
C HIS A 92 -10.51 -10.07 -10.88
N ASP A 93 -10.66 -9.08 -10.00
CA ASP A 93 -9.88 -7.85 -10.10
C ASP A 93 -8.41 -8.12 -9.73
N ILE A 94 -7.53 -7.21 -10.11
CA ILE A 94 -6.10 -7.26 -9.77
C ILE A 94 -5.80 -6.14 -8.79
N TRP A 95 -5.27 -6.48 -7.62
CA TRP A 95 -4.84 -5.51 -6.63
C TRP A 95 -3.32 -5.33 -6.69
N LEU A 96 -2.89 -4.07 -6.58
CA LEU A 96 -1.51 -3.64 -6.74
C LEU A 96 -1.09 -2.70 -5.61
N HIS A 97 0.14 -2.84 -5.13
CA HIS A 97 0.76 -1.93 -4.16
C HIS A 97 2.28 -1.96 -4.25
N ALA A 98 2.94 -0.82 -4.02
CA ALA A 98 4.40 -0.74 -4.04
C ALA A 98 5.01 -1.55 -2.88
N ARG A 99 5.90 -2.49 -3.20
CA ARG A 99 6.46 -3.43 -2.22
C ARG A 99 7.39 -2.71 -1.24
N GLY A 100 7.20 -2.96 0.04
CA GLY A 100 8.11 -2.53 1.11
C GLY A 100 8.08 -1.03 1.44
N VAL A 101 7.19 -0.25 0.82
CA VAL A 101 7.07 1.19 1.05
C VAL A 101 5.60 1.60 1.22
N PRO A 102 5.28 2.64 2.01
CA PRO A 102 3.92 3.15 2.08
C PRO A 102 3.45 3.67 0.71
N GLY A 103 2.22 3.33 0.33
CA GLY A 103 1.64 3.77 -0.93
C GLY A 103 0.12 3.60 -1.01
N SER A 104 -0.39 3.91 -2.19
CA SER A 104 -1.81 3.79 -2.50
C SER A 104 -2.16 2.35 -2.86
N HIS A 105 -3.35 1.91 -2.50
CA HIS A 105 -3.92 0.67 -3.03
C HIS A 105 -4.46 0.97 -4.42
N VAL A 106 -4.00 0.20 -5.41
CA VAL A 106 -4.44 0.32 -6.79
C VAL A 106 -5.20 -0.95 -7.17
N LEU A 107 -6.34 -0.78 -7.84
CA LEU A 107 -7.20 -1.88 -8.24
C LEU A 107 -7.55 -1.77 -9.72
N VAL A 108 -7.17 -2.78 -10.50
CA VAL A 108 -7.58 -2.92 -11.89
C VAL A 108 -8.88 -3.71 -11.94
N ARG A 109 -9.92 -3.11 -12.51
CA ARG A 109 -11.24 -3.71 -12.65
C ARG A 109 -11.26 -4.56 -13.91
N CYS A 110 -11.29 -5.88 -13.73
CA CYS A 110 -11.32 -6.82 -14.84
C CYS A 110 -12.71 -7.48 -14.88
N ASP A 111 -13.17 -7.88 -16.05
CA ASP A 111 -14.32 -8.78 -16.14
C ASP A 111 -13.89 -10.25 -15.98
N PRO A 112 -14.80 -11.16 -15.58
CA PRO A 112 -14.49 -12.58 -15.46
C PRO A 112 -13.96 -13.15 -16.79
N GLY A 113 -12.77 -13.76 -16.77
CA GLY A 113 -12.15 -14.37 -17.95
C GLY A 113 -11.51 -13.37 -18.92
N GLN A 114 -11.44 -12.09 -18.56
CA GLN A 114 -10.74 -11.09 -19.35
C GLN A 114 -9.22 -11.22 -19.17
N ASP A 115 -8.51 -11.46 -20.26
CA ASP A 115 -7.06 -11.31 -20.30
C ASP A 115 -6.70 -9.82 -20.38
N LEU A 116 -5.84 -9.37 -19.46
CA LEU A 116 -5.35 -8.00 -19.42
C LEU A 116 -4.04 -7.92 -20.21
N PRO A 117 -3.93 -7.04 -21.23
CA PRO A 117 -2.67 -6.85 -21.96
C PRO A 117 -1.52 -6.46 -21.02
N ASP A 118 -0.30 -6.89 -21.35
CA ASP A 118 0.88 -6.59 -20.54
C ASP A 118 1.09 -5.08 -20.38
N ALA A 119 0.80 -4.29 -21.41
CA ALA A 119 0.89 -2.84 -21.37
C ALA A 119 -0.06 -2.21 -20.33
N ASP A 120 -1.26 -2.77 -20.19
CA ASP A 120 -2.28 -2.30 -19.26
C ASP A 120 -1.94 -2.68 -17.81
N LEU A 121 -1.42 -3.90 -17.61
CA LEU A 121 -0.88 -4.32 -16.32
C LEU A 121 0.32 -3.46 -15.91
N LYS A 122 1.19 -3.15 -16.88
CA LYS A 122 2.35 -2.28 -16.70
C LYS A 122 1.95 -0.85 -16.33
N PHE A 123 0.95 -0.31 -17.02
CA PHE A 123 0.37 1.00 -16.70
C PHE A 123 -0.11 1.05 -15.24
N ALA A 124 -0.87 0.05 -14.81
CA ALA A 124 -1.37 -0.01 -13.43
C ALA A 124 -0.21 -0.14 -12.40
N ALA A 125 0.86 -0.86 -12.73
CA ALA A 125 2.08 -0.94 -11.92
C ALA A 125 2.77 0.43 -11.79
N ASP A 126 2.89 1.16 -12.90
CA ASP A 126 3.49 2.49 -12.94
C ASP A 126 2.69 3.47 -12.07
N VAL A 127 1.35 3.39 -12.14
CA VAL A 127 0.44 4.17 -11.29
C VAL A 127 0.63 3.84 -9.81
N ALA A 128 0.72 2.56 -9.44
CA ALA A 128 0.99 2.14 -8.05
C ALA A 128 2.35 2.65 -7.54
N ALA A 129 3.37 2.60 -8.39
CA ALA A 129 4.70 3.12 -8.09
C ALA A 129 4.70 4.64 -7.90
N TYR A 130 3.99 5.38 -8.78
CA TYR A 130 3.86 6.84 -8.70
C TYR A 130 3.14 7.31 -7.44
N PHE A 131 2.09 6.60 -7.03
CA PHE A 131 1.33 6.93 -5.82
C PHE A 131 1.90 6.30 -4.53
N SER A 132 3.21 6.08 -4.50
CA SER A 132 3.95 5.54 -3.35
C SER A 132 5.04 6.51 -2.86
N LYS A 133 5.67 6.17 -1.73
CA LYS A 133 6.88 6.86 -1.26
C LYS A 133 8.08 6.67 -2.18
N ALA A 134 8.06 5.71 -3.10
CA ALA A 134 9.10 5.46 -4.08
C ALA A 134 8.92 6.22 -5.41
N ARG A 135 8.05 7.25 -5.46
CA ARG A 135 7.74 8.05 -6.67
C ARG A 135 8.95 8.65 -7.41
N ASN A 136 10.08 8.84 -6.74
CA ASN A 136 11.29 9.42 -7.32
C ASN A 136 12.31 8.36 -7.77
N SER A 137 12.02 7.08 -7.55
CA SER A 137 12.86 5.95 -8.00
C SER A 137 12.68 5.71 -9.50
N SER A 138 13.69 5.11 -10.12
CA SER A 138 13.64 4.74 -11.55
C SER A 138 12.88 3.45 -11.81
N ASN A 139 12.82 2.54 -10.85
CA ASN A 139 12.09 1.28 -10.96
C ASN A 139 11.66 0.82 -9.56
N VAL A 140 10.41 0.40 -9.42
CA VAL A 140 9.80 0.07 -8.13
C VAL A 140 9.15 -1.31 -8.23
N PRO A 141 9.47 -2.25 -7.32
CA PRO A 141 8.76 -3.52 -7.26
C PRO A 141 7.33 -3.28 -6.77
N VAL A 142 6.35 -3.84 -7.46
CA VAL A 142 4.93 -3.74 -7.15
C VAL A 142 4.37 -5.15 -6.95
N ASP A 143 3.71 -5.35 -5.81
CA ASP A 143 3.00 -6.59 -5.49
C ASP A 143 1.71 -6.68 -6.29
N ARG A 144 1.56 -7.76 -7.05
CA ARG A 144 0.31 -8.16 -7.71
C ARG A 144 -0.34 -9.29 -6.93
N VAL A 145 -1.58 -9.05 -6.51
CA VAL A 145 -2.33 -9.98 -5.66
C VAL A 145 -3.79 -10.02 -6.11
N SER A 146 -4.39 -11.21 -6.08
CA SER A 146 -5.84 -11.32 -6.17
C SER A 146 -6.47 -10.80 -4.86
N PRO A 147 -7.53 -9.98 -4.89
CA PRO A 147 -8.23 -9.52 -3.70
C PRO A 147 -8.67 -10.63 -2.74
N LYS A 148 -8.91 -11.86 -3.24
CA LYS A 148 -9.22 -13.05 -2.42
C LYS A 148 -8.10 -13.44 -1.46
N GLY A 149 -6.85 -13.13 -1.81
CA GLY A 149 -5.66 -13.43 -0.99
C GLY A 149 -5.33 -12.34 0.02
N ILE A 150 -6.10 -11.26 0.09
CA ILE A 150 -5.82 -10.10 0.94
C ILE A 150 -6.70 -10.16 2.18
N SER A 151 -6.07 -10.05 3.34
CA SER A 151 -6.74 -9.98 4.64
C SER A 151 -6.38 -8.71 5.39
N ARG A 152 -7.27 -8.26 6.28
CA ARG A 152 -6.96 -7.18 7.22
C ARG A 152 -5.96 -7.69 8.25
N VAL A 153 -5.03 -6.83 8.67
CA VAL A 153 -4.20 -7.10 9.85
C VAL A 153 -5.05 -6.85 11.10
N PRO A 154 -5.29 -7.85 11.97
CA PRO A 154 -6.11 -7.68 13.16
C PRO A 154 -5.55 -6.59 14.08
N GLY A 155 -6.42 -5.66 14.52
CA GLY A 155 -6.04 -4.56 15.41
C GLY A 155 -5.25 -3.42 14.75
N ALA A 156 -4.95 -3.52 13.46
CA ALA A 156 -4.31 -2.43 12.71
C ALA A 156 -5.35 -1.39 12.24
N GLY A 157 -4.86 -0.19 11.90
CA GLY A 157 -5.68 0.88 11.34
C GLY A 157 -6.23 0.55 9.93
N PRO A 158 -7.14 1.41 9.41
CA PRO A 158 -7.71 1.23 8.07
C PRO A 158 -6.62 1.22 7.00
N GLY A 159 -6.82 0.40 5.96
CA GLY A 159 -5.89 0.25 4.85
C GLY A 159 -4.69 -0.67 5.13
N MET A 160 -4.54 -1.19 6.35
CA MET A 160 -3.48 -2.14 6.67
C MET A 160 -3.88 -3.57 6.24
N VAL A 161 -3.05 -4.16 5.40
CA VAL A 161 -3.32 -5.44 4.74
C VAL A 161 -2.16 -6.41 4.89
N GLN A 162 -2.48 -7.70 4.83
CA GLN A 162 -1.53 -8.81 4.76
C GLN A 162 -1.93 -9.78 3.64
N PHE A 163 -0.92 -10.38 3.01
CA PHE A 163 -1.03 -11.38 1.96
C PHE A 163 0.30 -12.14 1.88
N ASP A 164 0.26 -13.41 1.47
CA ASP A 164 1.45 -14.26 1.44
C ASP A 164 1.98 -14.46 0.01
N LYS A 165 1.09 -14.83 -0.92
CA LYS A 165 1.44 -15.13 -2.32
C LYS A 165 1.26 -13.90 -3.19
N THR A 166 2.35 -13.48 -3.83
CA THR A 166 2.38 -12.31 -4.70
C THR A 166 3.23 -12.59 -5.93
N GLU A 167 2.85 -11.97 -7.04
CA GLU A 167 3.74 -11.80 -8.17
C GLU A 167 4.35 -10.40 -8.12
N VAL A 168 5.62 -10.26 -8.50
CA VAL A 168 6.25 -8.94 -8.61
C VAL A 168 6.18 -8.48 -10.04
N ILE A 169 5.59 -7.31 -10.23
CA ILE A 169 5.70 -6.55 -11.47
C ILE A 169 6.51 -5.28 -11.20
N TRP A 170 7.33 -4.89 -12.16
CA TRP A 170 8.17 -3.70 -12.04
C TRP A 170 7.41 -2.49 -12.57
N GLY A 171 7.25 -1.45 -11.75
CA GLY A 171 6.64 -0.17 -12.13
C GLY A 171 7.67 0.94 -12.25
N ASP A 172 7.54 1.84 -13.21
CA ASP A 172 8.34 3.07 -13.27
C ASP A 172 7.44 4.32 -13.13
N PRO A 173 7.59 5.07 -12.01
CA PRO A 173 6.77 6.25 -11.71
C PRO A 173 6.78 7.34 -12.77
N ARG A 174 7.87 7.49 -13.55
CA ARG A 174 8.02 8.59 -14.51
C ARG A 174 7.11 8.40 -15.72
N ARG A 175 6.92 7.15 -16.15
CA ARG A 175 5.94 6.83 -17.20
C ARG A 175 4.51 7.18 -16.76
N ALA A 176 4.14 6.83 -15.54
CA ALA A 176 2.85 7.23 -14.99
C ALA A 176 2.72 8.76 -14.95
N GLN A 177 3.73 9.48 -14.46
CA GLN A 177 3.70 10.94 -14.42
C GLN A 177 3.37 11.56 -15.79
N ALA A 178 4.08 11.16 -16.86
CA ALA A 178 3.85 11.67 -18.21
C ALA A 178 2.42 11.40 -18.72
N LEU A 179 1.87 10.22 -18.42
CA LEU A 179 0.53 9.83 -18.83
C LEU A 179 -0.57 10.56 -18.03
N LEU A 180 -0.33 10.80 -16.74
CA LEU A 180 -1.26 11.48 -15.86
C LEU A 180 -1.30 12.99 -16.14
N GLU A 181 -0.14 13.64 -16.28
CA GLU A 181 -0.04 15.08 -16.59
C GLU A 181 -0.52 15.39 -18.02
N GLY A 182 -0.36 14.47 -18.96
CA GLY A 182 -0.93 14.59 -20.31
C GLY A 182 -2.46 14.43 -20.37
N SER A 183 -3.08 13.88 -19.32
CA SER A 183 -4.53 13.68 -19.23
C SER A 183 -5.30 14.83 -18.58
N ASP A 184 -4.57 15.83 -18.04
CA ASP A 184 -5.13 17.08 -17.48
C ASP A 184 -5.49 18.14 -18.57
N ALA A 185 -5.56 17.75 -19.85
CA ALA A 185 -6.29 18.56 -20.81
C ALA A 185 -7.77 18.57 -20.36
N PRO A 186 -8.36 19.73 -20.02
CA PRO A 186 -9.73 19.76 -19.55
C PRO A 186 -10.61 19.21 -20.68
N VAL A 187 -11.30 18.09 -20.41
CA VAL A 187 -12.47 17.68 -21.18
C VAL A 187 -13.49 18.79 -20.96
N SER A 188 -13.46 19.77 -21.86
CA SER A 188 -14.42 20.84 -21.93
C SER A 188 -15.77 20.18 -22.23
N GLN A 189 -16.68 20.25 -21.26
CA GLN A 189 -18.10 20.13 -21.56
C GLN A 189 -18.59 21.46 -22.13
#